data_AF-A0A7J6HQL1-F1
#
_entry.id   AF-A0A7J6HQL1-F1
#
_cell.length_a   1.000
_cell.length_b   1.000
_cell.length_c   1.000
_cell.angle_alpha   90.00
_cell.angle_beta   90.00
_cell.angle_gamma   90.00
#
_symmetry.space_group_name_H-M   'P 1'
#
loop_
_entity.id
_entity.type
_entity.pdbx_description
1 polymer ?
#
loop_
_entity_poly.entity_id
_entity_poly.type
_entity_poly.pdbx_seq_one_letter_code
_entity_poly.pdbx_strand_id
1 'polypeptide(L)'
;MSHSQSNDHHHSNNLTLDRRNLLIGAGTLFATSSSSSPSPAAAADYPIKLDGAVKRVVVRPRKSRTKAEKEDEEEVLVIEGIEFDRSLPVKFDVYVNDVDDVMGGPDTAEFAGSFANVPHGQRRGSSKTMKTGLNLGISDLLEEVGADDDDSVVVTLVPKFGKGQITVQGIGIKLQG
;
A
#
# COMPACT_ATOMS: atom_id res chain seq x y z
N MET A 1 -82.54 26.48 -20.62
CA MET A 1 -83.05 26.64 -19.25
C MET A 1 -82.79 25.34 -18.50
N SER A 2 -82.05 25.46 -17.40
CA SER A 2 -82.03 24.62 -16.19
C SER A 2 -81.53 23.16 -16.20
N HIS A 3 -80.85 22.85 -15.09
CA HIS A 3 -80.47 21.56 -14.48
C HIS A 3 -79.12 20.96 -14.93
N SER A 4 -78.01 20.98 -14.17
CA SER A 4 -77.69 20.71 -12.73
C SER A 4 -77.38 19.24 -12.41
N GLN A 5 -76.11 19.01 -12.02
CA GLN A 5 -75.58 18.03 -11.04
C GLN A 5 -75.62 16.52 -11.44
N SER A 6 -74.69 15.64 -11.07
CA SER A 6 -73.70 15.59 -9.98
C SER A 6 -72.52 14.69 -10.42
N ASN A 7 -71.31 14.90 -9.88
CA ASN A 7 -70.18 13.98 -10.07
C ASN A 7 -69.59 13.68 -8.69
N ASP A 8 -69.54 12.40 -8.29
CA ASP A 8 -68.92 11.94 -7.04
C ASP A 8 -67.83 10.88 -7.30
N HIS A 9 -66.63 11.23 -6.83
CA HIS A 9 -65.56 10.48 -6.17
C HIS A 9 -65.33 8.98 -6.39
N HIS A 10 -64.07 8.61 -6.70
CA HIS A 10 -63.17 7.67 -5.95
C HIS A 10 -61.72 7.85 -6.50
N HIS A 11 -60.76 8.42 -5.74
CA HIS A 11 -59.63 7.76 -5.01
C HIS A 11 -58.82 6.74 -5.86
N SER A 12 -57.48 6.74 -6.02
CA SER A 12 -56.37 7.19 -5.15
C SER A 12 -55.00 7.19 -5.88
N ASN A 13 -54.14 8.13 -5.43
CA ASN A 13 -52.70 8.05 -5.11
C ASN A 13 -51.63 7.70 -6.18
N ASN A 14 -50.87 8.72 -6.58
CA ASN A 14 -49.49 8.60 -7.05
C ASN A 14 -48.58 9.45 -6.13
N LEU A 15 -47.68 8.81 -5.38
CA LEU A 15 -46.67 9.49 -4.55
C LEU A 15 -45.48 9.92 -5.43
N THR A 16 -45.49 11.18 -5.86
CA THR A 16 -44.30 11.86 -6.38
C THR A 16 -43.62 12.59 -5.21
N LEU A 17 -42.50 12.05 -4.70
CA LEU A 17 -41.72 12.74 -3.67
C LEU A 17 -40.74 13.72 -4.33
N ASP A 18 -41.15 14.98 -4.40
CA ASP A 18 -40.28 16.13 -4.66
C ASP A 18 -39.34 16.36 -3.47
N ARG A 19 -38.02 16.32 -3.72
CA ARG A 19 -36.98 16.56 -2.71
C ARG A 19 -36.50 18.01 -2.76
N ARG A 20 -37.23 18.94 -2.12
CA ARG A 20 -36.71 20.28 -1.80
C ARG A 20 -37.22 20.79 -0.44
N ASN A 21 -36.26 21.27 0.37
CA ASN A 21 -36.29 21.95 1.67
C ASN A 21 -36.20 21.08 2.95
N LEU A 22 -35.08 21.07 3.70
CA LEU A 22 -34.46 22.09 4.62
C LEU A 22 -35.16 22.03 6.01
N LEU A 23 -34.56 21.87 7.19
CA LEU A 23 -33.42 22.55 7.80
C LEU A 23 -33.12 21.99 9.24
N ILE A 24 -31.84 21.98 9.65
CA ILE A 24 -31.25 22.07 11.02
C ILE A 24 -31.72 21.08 12.13
N GLY A 25 -30.81 20.18 12.49
CA GLY A 25 -30.74 19.54 13.81
C GLY A 25 -29.32 19.02 14.05
N ALA A 26 -28.65 19.53 15.09
CA ALA A 26 -27.25 19.22 15.41
C ALA A 26 -27.07 17.73 15.78
N GLY A 27 -26.21 17.02 15.05
CA GLY A 27 -25.84 15.63 15.31
C GLY A 27 -24.89 15.12 14.24
N THR A 28 -23.61 15.41 14.39
CA THR A 28 -22.52 14.90 13.53
C THR A 28 -22.40 13.39 13.63
N LEU A 29 -22.65 12.66 12.55
CA LEU A 29 -22.24 11.26 12.42
C LEU A 29 -21.20 11.16 11.30
N PHE A 30 -19.99 10.77 11.70
CA PHE A 30 -18.77 10.72 10.90
C PHE A 30 -18.84 9.66 9.81
N ALA A 31 -18.21 9.97 8.66
CA ALA A 31 -17.95 9.04 7.57
C ALA A 31 -17.07 7.87 8.06
N THR A 32 -17.49 6.63 7.79
CA THR A 32 -16.62 5.46 7.94
C THR A 32 -15.64 5.45 6.77
N SER A 33 -14.42 5.91 7.00
CA SER A 33 -13.31 5.57 6.13
C SER A 33 -13.03 4.08 6.30
N SER A 34 -13.03 3.32 5.20
CA SER A 34 -12.49 1.97 5.16
C SER A 34 -10.97 2.07 5.35
N SER A 35 -10.53 2.13 6.61
CA SER A 35 -9.15 1.91 6.98
C SER A 35 -8.84 0.43 6.76
N SER A 36 -8.13 0.11 5.69
CA SER A 36 -7.41 -1.16 5.56
C SER A 36 -6.50 -1.28 6.78
N SER A 37 -6.93 -2.08 7.75
CA SER A 37 -6.17 -2.33 8.96
C SER A 37 -4.94 -3.15 8.57
N PRO A 38 -3.71 -2.76 8.90
CA PRO A 38 -2.57 -3.64 8.73
C PRO A 38 -2.77 -4.87 9.61
N SER A 39 -2.58 -6.05 9.02
CA SER A 39 -2.63 -7.35 9.71
C SER A 39 -1.70 -7.34 10.94
N PRO A 40 -2.12 -7.87 12.10
CA PRO A 40 -1.46 -7.61 13.39
C PRO A 40 -0.14 -8.38 13.62
N ALA A 41 0.50 -8.94 12.59
CA ALA A 41 1.70 -9.76 12.74
C ALA A 41 3.05 -9.05 12.43
N ALA A 42 3.07 -7.78 12.01
CA ALA A 42 4.30 -7.07 11.61
C ALA A 42 4.58 -5.74 12.36
N ALA A 43 3.79 -5.40 13.38
CA ALA A 43 3.68 -4.03 13.89
C ALA A 43 4.73 -3.59 14.95
N ALA A 44 5.66 -4.43 15.39
CA ALA A 44 6.46 -4.12 16.59
C ALA A 44 7.67 -3.19 16.37
N ASP A 45 8.17 -3.02 15.14
CA ASP A 45 9.48 -2.36 14.91
C ASP A 45 9.47 -1.22 13.87
N TYR A 46 8.30 -0.72 13.48
CA TYR A 46 8.18 0.43 12.59
C TYR A 46 7.94 1.73 13.37
N PRO A 47 8.43 2.89 12.90
CA PRO A 47 9.26 3.07 11.70
C PRO A 47 10.71 2.56 11.84
N ILE A 48 11.26 2.03 10.75
CA ILE A 48 12.66 1.59 10.68
C ILE A 48 13.51 2.70 10.08
N LYS A 49 14.58 3.08 10.78
CA LYS A 49 15.60 3.99 10.26
C LYS A 49 16.73 3.18 9.60
N LEU A 50 17.08 3.51 8.36
CA LEU A 50 18.13 2.79 7.62
C LEU A 50 19.53 3.36 7.92
N ASP A 51 20.07 3.08 9.10
CA ASP A 51 21.46 3.41 9.48
C ASP A 51 22.48 2.35 9.00
N GLY A 52 22.03 1.10 8.86
CA GLY A 52 22.75 -0.02 8.28
C GLY A 52 21.84 -0.90 7.42
N ALA A 53 22.35 -2.08 7.05
CA ALA A 53 21.53 -3.08 6.38
C ALA A 53 20.50 -3.65 7.35
N VAL A 54 19.25 -3.73 6.94
CA VAL A 54 18.15 -4.26 7.76
C VAL A 54 17.52 -5.44 7.03
N LYS A 55 17.39 -6.57 7.70
CA LYS A 55 16.65 -7.75 7.24
C LYS A 55 15.27 -7.80 7.90
N ARG A 56 14.22 -8.14 7.15
CA ARG A 56 12.87 -8.36 7.66
C ARG A 56 12.22 -9.56 7.00
N VAL A 57 11.62 -10.42 7.81
CA VAL A 57 10.76 -11.50 7.33
C VAL A 57 9.41 -10.89 6.96
N VAL A 58 8.95 -11.15 5.73
CA VAL A 58 7.70 -10.63 5.19
C VAL A 58 6.83 -11.79 4.74
N VAL A 59 5.62 -11.87 5.28
CA VAL A 59 4.65 -12.92 4.95
C VAL A 59 4.06 -12.65 3.57
N ARG A 60 3.98 -13.71 2.76
CA ARG A 60 3.39 -13.66 1.43
C ARG A 60 1.87 -13.83 1.50
N PRO A 61 1.11 -13.25 0.56
CA PRO A 61 -0.34 -13.42 0.51
C PRO A 61 -0.75 -14.84 0.09
N ARG A 62 0.02 -15.47 -0.80
CA ARG A 62 -0.20 -16.82 -1.34
C ARG A 62 1.13 -17.46 -1.72
N LYS A 63 1.19 -18.79 -1.70
CA LYS A 63 2.33 -19.60 -2.14
C LYS A 63 1.93 -20.58 -3.24
N SER A 64 2.93 -21.12 -3.95
CA SER A 64 2.80 -22.16 -4.98
C SER A 64 1.73 -21.83 -6.02
N ARG A 65 1.75 -20.59 -6.53
CA ARG A 65 0.78 -20.12 -7.53
C ARG A 65 1.03 -20.82 -8.86
N THR A 66 -0.03 -21.12 -9.59
CA THR A 66 0.09 -21.64 -10.95
C THR A 66 0.61 -20.58 -11.91
N LYS A 67 1.19 -20.98 -13.04
CA LYS A 67 1.69 -20.04 -14.04
C LYS A 67 0.62 -19.05 -14.52
N ALA A 68 -0.62 -19.52 -14.72
CA ALA A 68 -1.72 -18.65 -15.12
C ALA A 68 -2.06 -17.60 -14.04
N GLU A 69 -2.08 -17.99 -12.76
CA GLU A 69 -2.31 -17.04 -11.66
C GLU A 69 -1.21 -15.99 -11.53
N LYS A 70 0.04 -16.32 -11.90
CA LYS A 70 1.15 -15.37 -11.93
C LYS A 70 1.07 -14.41 -13.12
N GLU A 71 0.53 -14.86 -14.26
CA GLU A 71 0.26 -14.02 -15.42
C GLU A 71 -0.93 -13.06 -15.18
N ASP A 72 -1.91 -13.49 -14.38
CA ASP A 72 -3.10 -12.70 -14.04
C ASP A 72 -2.85 -11.69 -12.89
N GLU A 73 -2.05 -12.06 -11.88
CA GLU A 73 -1.75 -11.23 -10.71
C GLU A 73 -0.25 -11.23 -10.41
N GLU A 74 0.38 -10.05 -10.32
CA GLU A 74 1.77 -9.91 -9.90
C GLU A 74 1.88 -9.88 -8.37
N GLU A 75 2.80 -10.64 -7.80
CA GLU A 75 3.22 -10.43 -6.40
C GLU A 75 4.14 -9.20 -6.35
N VAL A 76 3.69 -8.16 -5.65
CA VAL A 76 4.39 -6.88 -5.54
C VAL A 76 4.86 -6.67 -4.11
N LEU A 77 6.17 -6.54 -3.93
CA LEU A 77 6.80 -6.03 -2.71
C LEU A 77 6.57 -4.53 -2.60
N VAL A 78 5.96 -4.11 -1.50
CA VAL A 78 5.60 -2.72 -1.20
C VAL A 78 6.45 -2.24 -0.02
N ILE A 79 7.21 -1.17 -0.24
CA ILE A 79 7.90 -0.42 0.81
C ILE A 79 7.14 0.88 1.03
N GLU A 80 6.51 0.99 2.18
CA GLU A 80 5.59 2.08 2.51
C GLU A 80 6.27 3.19 3.30
N GLY A 81 5.85 4.42 3.00
CA GLY A 81 6.19 5.60 3.79
C GLY A 81 7.69 5.86 3.89
N ILE A 82 8.41 5.71 2.77
CA ILE A 82 9.82 6.10 2.66
C ILE A 82 9.91 7.61 2.86
N GLU A 83 10.48 8.03 3.99
CA GLU A 83 10.64 9.42 4.40
C GLU A 83 12.12 9.83 4.40
N PHE A 84 12.44 10.94 3.75
CA PHE A 84 13.79 11.48 3.65
C PHE A 84 13.79 12.98 3.30
N ASP A 85 14.95 13.63 3.43
CA ASP A 85 15.17 15.01 2.98
C ASP A 85 15.44 15.05 1.46
N ARG A 86 14.56 15.72 0.71
CA ARG A 86 14.65 15.79 -0.77
C ARG A 86 15.92 16.47 -1.29
N SER A 87 16.57 17.29 -0.46
CA SER A 87 17.80 18.00 -0.80
C SER A 87 19.07 17.15 -0.62
N LEU A 88 18.94 15.95 -0.05
CA LEU A 88 20.03 15.03 0.15
C LEU A 88 19.97 13.86 -0.84
N PRO A 89 21.13 13.37 -1.32
CA PRO A 89 21.16 12.16 -2.11
C PRO A 89 20.87 10.98 -1.18
N VAL A 90 19.82 10.21 -1.49
CA VAL A 90 19.52 8.97 -0.78
C VAL A 90 19.45 7.83 -1.78
N LYS A 91 20.00 6.67 -1.41
CA LYS A 91 19.88 5.45 -2.20
C LYS A 91 19.93 4.24 -1.28
N PHE A 92 19.02 3.30 -1.50
CA PHE A 92 19.13 1.97 -0.92
C PHE A 92 18.72 0.92 -1.95
N ASP A 93 19.34 -0.24 -1.84
CA ASP A 93 19.08 -1.39 -2.67
C ASP A 93 18.21 -2.39 -1.88
N VAL A 94 17.38 -3.14 -2.58
CA VAL A 94 16.42 -4.09 -2.04
C VAL A 94 16.76 -5.48 -2.57
N TYR A 95 16.91 -6.42 -1.65
CA TYR A 95 17.17 -7.82 -1.97
C TYR A 95 16.10 -8.70 -1.34
N VAL A 96 15.82 -9.84 -1.98
CA VAL A 96 14.90 -10.87 -1.50
C VAL A 96 15.66 -12.18 -1.44
N ASN A 97 15.47 -12.92 -0.36
CA ASN A 97 16.06 -14.25 -0.12
C ASN A 97 14.94 -15.20 0.32
N ASP A 98 15.23 -16.50 0.23
CA ASP A 98 14.43 -17.53 0.90
C ASP A 98 14.43 -17.33 2.44
N VAL A 99 13.56 -18.06 3.14
CA VAL A 99 13.45 -17.96 4.61
C VAL A 99 14.51 -18.77 5.36
N ASP A 100 15.10 -19.77 4.73
CA ASP A 100 16.13 -20.63 5.34
C ASP A 100 17.50 -19.92 5.42
N ASP A 101 17.66 -18.86 4.64
CA ASP A 101 18.87 -18.09 4.46
C ASP A 101 18.99 -16.86 5.37
N VAL A 102 18.35 -16.91 6.55
CA VAL A 102 18.47 -15.84 7.57
C VAL A 102 19.95 -15.57 7.94
N MET A 103 20.76 -16.63 7.91
CA MET A 103 22.21 -16.65 8.17
C MET A 103 23.09 -16.62 6.90
N GLY A 104 22.47 -16.55 5.74
CA GLY A 104 23.08 -16.69 4.42
C GLY A 104 24.17 -15.75 4.05
N GLY A 105 25.15 -16.29 3.33
CA GLY A 105 26.15 -15.51 2.63
C GLY A 105 25.56 -14.69 1.48
N PRO A 106 26.39 -13.91 0.77
CA PRO A 106 25.94 -13.07 -0.34
C PRO A 106 25.44 -13.84 -1.58
N ASP A 107 25.55 -15.17 -1.62
CA ASP A 107 25.29 -15.99 -2.82
C ASP A 107 23.82 -16.33 -3.07
N THR A 108 22.95 -16.05 -2.10
CA THR A 108 21.51 -16.41 -2.06
C THR A 108 20.60 -15.19 -2.12
N ALA A 109 21.17 -13.99 -2.10
CA ALA A 109 20.46 -12.72 -2.13
C ALA A 109 20.24 -12.23 -3.57
N GLU A 110 19.01 -12.30 -4.05
CA GLU A 110 18.65 -11.81 -5.38
C GLU A 110 18.23 -10.34 -5.33
N PHE A 111 18.64 -9.58 -6.35
CA PHE A 111 18.40 -8.14 -6.40
C PHE A 111 16.99 -7.82 -6.93
N ALA A 112 16.13 -7.29 -6.06
CA ALA A 112 14.76 -6.93 -6.43
C ALA A 112 14.64 -5.50 -7.01
N GLY A 113 15.52 -4.58 -6.60
CA GLY A 113 15.48 -3.21 -7.11
C GLY A 113 16.18 -2.20 -6.22
N SER A 114 16.04 -0.92 -6.56
CA SER A 114 16.62 0.17 -5.78
C SER A 114 15.70 1.39 -5.72
N PHE A 115 15.79 2.11 -4.61
CA PHE A 115 15.23 3.44 -4.47
C PHE A 115 16.37 4.46 -4.54
N ALA A 116 16.18 5.54 -5.30
CA ALA A 116 17.12 6.65 -5.34
C ALA A 116 16.42 8.00 -5.39
N ASN A 117 16.93 8.95 -4.60
CA ASN A 117 16.61 10.36 -4.72
C ASN A 117 17.83 11.12 -5.21
N VAL A 118 17.64 11.91 -6.26
CA VAL A 118 18.61 12.91 -6.68
C VAL A 118 18.24 14.24 -6.01
N PRO A 119 19.18 14.93 -5.34
CA PRO A 119 18.96 16.25 -4.78
C PRO A 119 18.33 17.20 -5.80
N HIS A 120 17.20 17.79 -5.44
CA HIS A 120 16.53 18.75 -6.31
C HIS A 120 16.04 19.97 -5.53
N GLY A 121 16.04 21.11 -6.22
CA GLY A 121 15.68 22.40 -5.66
C GLY A 121 14.24 22.45 -5.16
N GLN A 122 14.03 23.15 -4.05
CA GLN A 122 12.73 23.29 -3.41
C GLN A 122 12.03 24.57 -3.88
N ARG A 123 10.72 24.49 -4.20
CA ARG A 123 9.90 25.69 -4.43
C ARG A 123 9.64 26.38 -3.09
N ARG A 124 9.72 27.72 -3.05
CA ARG A 124 9.47 28.51 -1.83
C ARG A 124 8.15 28.09 -1.17
N GLY A 125 8.22 27.64 0.10
CA GLY A 125 7.05 27.22 0.88
C GLY A 125 6.71 25.72 0.86
N SER A 126 7.50 24.86 0.20
CA SER A 126 7.30 23.39 0.28
C SER A 126 8.07 22.74 1.45
N SER A 127 7.67 21.54 1.88
CA SER A 127 8.33 20.81 2.98
C SER A 127 9.75 20.36 2.59
N LYS A 128 10.72 20.31 3.50
CA LYS A 128 12.03 19.71 3.17
C LYS A 128 11.98 18.18 3.10
N THR A 129 11.08 17.59 3.88
CA THR A 129 10.83 16.15 3.93
C THR A 129 9.91 15.72 2.79
N MET A 130 10.27 14.64 2.12
CA MET A 130 9.47 13.93 1.13
C MET A 130 9.04 12.58 1.73
N LYS A 131 7.81 12.17 1.43
CA LYS A 131 7.25 10.85 1.77
C LYS A 131 6.77 10.18 0.49
N THR A 132 7.20 8.95 0.27
CA THR A 132 6.87 8.17 -0.94
C THR A 132 6.82 6.67 -0.62
N GLY A 133 6.65 5.84 -1.64
CA GLY A 133 6.72 4.39 -1.52
C GLY A 133 7.43 3.80 -2.74
N LEU A 134 7.84 2.54 -2.62
CA LEU A 134 8.42 1.77 -3.71
C LEU A 134 7.64 0.47 -3.88
N ASN A 135 7.29 0.14 -5.12
CA ASN A 135 6.64 -1.11 -5.49
C ASN A 135 7.57 -1.86 -6.43
N LEU A 136 7.85 -3.12 -6.15
CA LEU A 136 8.70 -4.00 -6.95
C LEU A 136 7.93 -5.28 -7.25
N GLY A 137 7.77 -5.62 -8.54
CA GLY A 137 7.27 -6.95 -8.93
C GLY A 137 8.32 -8.00 -8.59
N ILE A 138 7.90 -9.07 -7.95
CA ILE A 138 8.78 -10.13 -7.46
C ILE A 138 8.30 -11.54 -7.85
N SER A 139 7.26 -11.69 -8.68
CA SER A 139 6.75 -13.03 -9.04
C SER A 139 7.84 -13.92 -9.66
N ASP A 140 8.54 -13.40 -10.66
CA ASP A 140 9.63 -14.12 -11.33
C ASP A 140 10.81 -14.35 -10.37
N LEU A 141 11.15 -13.32 -9.57
CA LEU A 141 12.25 -13.38 -8.60
C LEU A 141 12.03 -14.50 -7.58
N LEU A 142 10.79 -14.71 -7.11
CA LEU A 142 10.46 -15.76 -6.15
C LEU A 142 10.73 -17.17 -6.70
N GLU A 143 10.59 -17.36 -8.02
CA GLU A 143 10.96 -18.62 -8.69
C GLU A 143 12.48 -18.78 -8.76
N GLU A 144 13.21 -17.71 -9.05
CA GLU A 144 14.67 -17.71 -9.18
C GLU A 144 15.38 -18.03 -7.86
N VAL A 145 14.89 -17.48 -6.74
CA VAL A 145 15.42 -17.79 -5.40
C VAL A 145 14.86 -19.09 -4.81
N GLY A 146 13.95 -19.77 -5.51
CA GLY A 146 13.37 -21.03 -5.05
C GLY A 146 12.43 -20.89 -3.85
N ALA A 147 11.82 -19.72 -3.64
CA ALA A 147 10.94 -19.43 -2.50
C ALA A 147 9.45 -19.47 -2.88
N ASP A 148 9.07 -20.09 -4.01
CA ASP A 148 7.68 -20.08 -4.48
C ASP A 148 6.72 -20.84 -3.55
N ASP A 149 7.20 -21.88 -2.86
CA ASP A 149 6.44 -22.67 -1.88
C ASP A 149 6.58 -22.19 -0.43
N ASP A 150 7.36 -21.14 -0.19
CA ASP A 150 7.52 -20.54 1.13
C ASP A 150 6.36 -19.61 1.52
N ASP A 151 5.96 -19.65 2.80
CA ASP A 151 4.94 -18.75 3.35
C ASP A 151 5.47 -17.31 3.58
N SER A 152 6.78 -17.13 3.61
CA SER A 152 7.43 -15.84 3.86
C SER A 152 8.80 -15.77 3.22
N VAL A 153 9.28 -14.56 2.97
CA VAL A 153 10.63 -14.30 2.43
C VAL A 153 11.40 -13.31 3.29
N VAL A 154 12.72 -13.30 3.17
CA VAL A 154 13.58 -12.33 3.85
C VAL A 154 13.91 -11.16 2.92
N VAL A 155 13.36 -10.00 3.22
CA VAL A 155 13.64 -8.74 2.52
C VAL A 155 14.80 -8.04 3.21
N THR A 156 15.83 -7.69 2.45
CA THR A 156 17.00 -6.95 2.94
C THR A 156 17.06 -5.56 2.29
N LEU A 157 17.06 -4.51 3.12
CA LEU A 157 17.26 -3.13 2.70
C LEU A 157 18.70 -2.71 2.99
N VAL A 158 19.44 -2.30 1.96
CA VAL A 158 20.86 -1.94 2.06
C VAL A 158 21.07 -0.47 1.68
N PRO A 159 21.21 0.45 2.66
CA PRO A 159 21.45 1.85 2.37
C PRO A 159 22.86 2.05 1.79
N LYS A 160 22.93 2.60 0.58
CA LYS A 160 24.16 2.97 -0.13
C LYS A 160 24.54 4.43 0.11
N PHE A 161 23.56 5.33 0.09
CA PHE A 161 23.73 6.76 0.36
C PHE A 161 22.62 7.28 1.27
N GLY A 162 22.91 8.25 2.13
CA GLY A 162 21.93 8.80 3.07
C GLY A 162 21.62 7.88 4.25
N LYS A 163 22.61 7.10 4.73
CA LYS A 163 22.48 6.29 5.94
C LYS A 163 22.00 7.14 7.11
N GLY A 164 20.99 6.65 7.81
CA GLY A 164 20.34 7.36 8.92
C GLY A 164 19.50 8.57 8.49
N GLN A 165 19.28 8.79 7.20
CA GLN A 165 18.41 9.86 6.68
C GLN A 165 17.15 9.32 6.00
N ILE A 166 17.01 8.00 5.93
CA ILE A 166 15.86 7.31 5.34
C ILE A 166 15.11 6.61 6.47
N THR A 167 13.80 6.80 6.52
CA THR A 167 12.88 6.11 7.42
C THR A 167 11.83 5.38 6.60
N VAL A 168 11.53 4.13 6.95
CA VAL A 168 10.53 3.28 6.29
C VAL A 168 9.43 2.96 7.29
N GLN A 169 8.18 3.11 6.88
CA GLN A 169 7.01 2.94 7.76
C GLN A 169 6.40 1.54 7.68
N GLY A 170 6.65 0.80 6.60
CA GLY A 170 6.13 -0.55 6.42
C GLY A 170 6.81 -1.28 5.27
N ILE A 171 6.83 -2.61 5.34
CA ILE A 171 7.21 -3.49 4.24
C ILE A 171 6.17 -4.62 4.18
N GLY A 172 5.65 -4.93 3.00
CA GLY A 172 4.65 -5.98 2.81
C GLY A 172 4.61 -6.48 1.38
N ILE A 173 3.92 -7.60 1.14
CA ILE A 173 3.70 -8.14 -0.21
C ILE A 173 2.19 -8.18 -0.46
N LYS A 174 1.77 -7.81 -1.67
CA LYS A 174 0.38 -7.87 -2.11
C LYS A 174 0.27 -8.44 -3.52
N LEU A 175 -0.91 -8.92 -3.87
CA LEU A 175 -1.25 -9.32 -5.24
C LEU A 175 -1.79 -8.09 -6.00
N GLN A 176 -1.37 -7.92 -7.25
CA GLN A 176 -1.78 -6.82 -8.11
C GLN A 176 -2.02 -7.34 -9.55
N GLY A 177 -3.28 -7.34 -9.99
CA GLY A 177 -3.69 -7.54 -11.39
C GLY A 177 -4.10 -6.26 -12.09
#